data_AF-A0AAW0UHK3-F1
#
_entry.id   AF-A0AAW0UHK3-F1
#
_cell.length_a   1.000
_cell.length_b   1.000
_cell.length_c   1.000
_cell.angle_alpha   90.00
_cell.angle_beta   90.00
_cell.angle_gamma   90.00
#
_symmetry.space_group_name_H-M   'P 1'
#
loop_
_entity.id
_entity.type
_entity.pdbx_description
1 polymer ?
#
loop_
_entity_poly.entity_id
_entity_poly.type
_entity_poly.pdbx_seq_one_letter_code
_entity_poly.pdbx_strand_id
1 'polypeptide(L)'
;MCTQLIALEVKNPRNMKRHKCSKPLQRPTKIETQCEPISGQRPGAAANQRSVRLHNTGVARGTMAGVSLAASEEHEMTKIERIGAHSHIRGLGLTDDLTPKASAQGMVGQIKARRAAGVVQNMIKEGKLAGQAVLIAGQPGTGKTAIALGLAQSLGSDTPFTAISASEIYSLGMSKTEVLTQAFRRSIGVRIKEETEIIEGEVVEVQIDRPATGTGAKVGKLTLKTTEMETIYDLGNKLIESLTKEKVQAGDVITIDKATGKITKLGRSFTRARDYDATGPQTRFVQCPEGELQKRKEVVHTVTLHEIDVINNRTQGFLALFSGDTGEIKGEVRQQINAKVAEWREEGKAELVPGVLFVDEVHMLDIECFSFLNRALEDDMAPVVIVATNRGITRIRGTQNMSPHGIPIDMLDRMIIIKTVPYQEKEIKEILKIRCEEEDCEIQDEALVVLTKIGVETSLRYAIQLITLANLVAIKRKEKQITIPDVKKVYQLFIDEQRSQKFLKEYEDEFMFDEGTDTMMETS
;
A
#
# COMPACT_ATOMS: atom_id res chain seq x y z
N MET A 1 -41.03 39.46 31.17
CA MET A 1 -41.17 38.00 31.17
C MET A 1 -39.81 37.40 30.86
N CYS A 2 -39.13 36.98 31.94
CA CYS A 2 -38.00 36.04 32.11
C CYS A 2 -36.77 36.14 31.15
N THR A 3 -35.62 36.80 31.45
CA THR A 3 -34.53 36.57 32.46
C THR A 3 -34.01 35.13 32.52
N GLN A 4 -32.72 34.75 32.59
CA GLN A 4 -31.36 35.32 32.78
C GLN A 4 -30.36 34.23 32.30
N LEU A 5 -29.26 34.50 31.58
CA LEU A 5 -27.89 34.90 32.02
C LEU A 5 -27.18 33.99 33.06
N ILE A 6 -25.99 33.51 32.66
CA ILE A 6 -24.71 33.36 33.42
C ILE A 6 -24.41 32.01 34.14
N ALA A 7 -23.42 31.33 33.54
CA ALA A 7 -22.12 30.84 34.04
C ALA A 7 -21.91 30.02 35.34
N LEU A 8 -21.01 29.03 35.17
CA LEU A 8 -19.90 28.57 36.04
C LEU A 8 -20.16 28.33 37.54
N GLU A 9 -19.96 27.08 38.00
CA GLU A 9 -18.95 26.79 39.05
C GLU A 9 -18.71 25.30 39.30
N VAL A 10 -17.45 25.03 39.65
CA VAL A 10 -16.84 23.78 40.10
C VAL A 10 -17.31 23.42 41.52
N LYS A 11 -17.53 22.14 41.83
CA LYS A 11 -17.30 21.61 43.19
C LYS A 11 -17.17 20.08 43.25
N ASN A 12 -16.01 19.66 43.73
CA ASN A 12 -15.71 18.35 44.30
C ASN A 12 -16.45 18.21 45.65
N PRO A 13 -16.79 16.99 46.11
CA PRO A 13 -16.08 16.53 47.32
C PRO A 13 -15.83 15.01 47.43
N ARG A 14 -14.82 14.74 48.27
CA ARG A 14 -14.31 13.45 48.74
C ARG A 14 -15.26 12.70 49.69
N ASN A 15 -14.94 11.41 49.85
CA ASN A 15 -15.09 10.53 51.03
C ASN A 15 -16.45 9.88 51.35
N MET A 16 -16.52 8.54 51.31
CA MET A 16 -16.58 7.71 52.54
C MET A 16 -16.53 6.18 52.27
N LYS A 17 -15.49 5.56 52.86
CA LYS A 17 -15.47 4.32 53.68
C LYS A 17 -16.17 3.01 53.21
N ARG A 18 -15.31 2.01 53.03
CA ARG A 18 -15.25 0.67 53.68
C ARG A 18 -16.56 -0.13 53.86
N HIS A 19 -16.62 -1.33 53.29
CA HIS A 19 -16.79 -2.58 54.08
C HIS A 19 -16.31 -3.84 53.34
N LYS A 20 -15.57 -4.67 54.08
CA LYS A 20 -15.17 -6.07 53.80
C LYS A 20 -16.36 -7.01 54.03
N CYS A 21 -16.42 -8.12 53.28
CA CYS A 21 -16.75 -9.51 53.71
C CYS A 21 -17.13 -10.33 52.46
N SER A 22 -16.30 -11.28 51.99
CA SER A 22 -16.12 -12.67 52.44
C SER A 22 -17.07 -13.69 51.79
N LYS A 23 -16.60 -14.31 50.69
CA LYS A 23 -16.48 -15.78 50.42
C LYS A 23 -17.77 -16.70 50.44
N PRO A 24 -17.71 -17.96 49.92
CA PRO A 24 -18.52 -18.42 48.78
C PRO A 24 -19.40 -19.67 49.05
N LEU A 25 -20.30 -20.01 48.12
CA LEU A 25 -21.02 -21.30 48.01
C LEU A 25 -21.46 -21.47 46.53
N GLN A 26 -21.62 -22.62 45.87
CA GLN A 26 -21.34 -24.04 46.07
C GLN A 26 -21.58 -24.72 44.69
N ARG A 27 -21.02 -25.92 44.47
CA ARG A 27 -21.24 -26.80 43.29
C ARG A 27 -22.67 -27.39 43.27
N PRO A 28 -23.11 -27.96 42.14
CA PRO A 28 -23.40 -29.41 42.10
C PRO A 28 -22.93 -30.08 40.78
N THR A 29 -22.13 -31.15 40.82
CA THR A 29 -22.44 -32.62 40.81
C THR A 29 -22.55 -33.28 39.43
N LYS A 30 -21.85 -34.41 39.36
CA LYS A 30 -21.62 -35.38 38.28
C LYS A 30 -22.91 -36.04 37.75
N ILE A 31 -22.88 -36.47 36.48
CA ILE A 31 -23.73 -37.55 35.95
C ILE A 31 -22.82 -38.59 35.29
N GLU A 32 -23.16 -39.85 35.56
CA GLU A 32 -22.42 -41.09 35.33
C GLU A 32 -22.51 -41.60 33.88
N THR A 33 -21.46 -42.30 33.47
CA THR A 33 -21.34 -43.12 32.26
C THR A 33 -21.67 -44.59 32.60
N GLN A 34 -22.50 -45.23 31.78
CA GLN A 34 -22.57 -46.69 31.67
C GLN A 34 -22.61 -47.10 30.19
N CYS A 35 -21.79 -48.10 29.85
CA CYS A 35 -21.75 -48.83 28.59
C CYS A 35 -22.31 -50.24 28.84
N GLU A 36 -23.08 -50.80 27.91
CA GLU A 36 -23.06 -52.24 27.58
C GLU A 36 -23.39 -52.47 26.07
N PRO A 37 -22.89 -53.56 25.46
CA PRO A 37 -22.92 -53.84 24.01
C PRO A 37 -23.96 -54.91 23.62
N ILE A 38 -24.25 -55.15 22.31
CA ILE A 38 -24.65 -56.46 21.75
C ILE A 38 -24.61 -56.48 20.19
N SER A 39 -23.99 -57.55 19.68
CA SER A 39 -23.93 -58.26 18.37
C SER A 39 -24.56 -57.77 17.05
N GLY A 40 -23.73 -57.72 15.99
CA GLY A 40 -23.63 -58.74 14.92
C GLY A 40 -24.73 -58.92 13.86
N GLN A 41 -24.44 -58.58 12.58
CA GLN A 41 -24.47 -59.46 11.38
C GLN A 41 -24.25 -58.65 10.06
N ARG A 42 -23.54 -59.27 9.10
CA ARG A 42 -23.31 -58.91 7.66
C ARG A 42 -23.71 -60.15 6.82
N PRO A 43 -23.74 -60.16 5.46
CA PRO A 43 -23.51 -59.08 4.47
C PRO A 43 -24.56 -59.03 3.32
N GLY A 44 -24.48 -58.00 2.48
CA GLY A 44 -25.10 -57.96 1.14
C GLY A 44 -24.42 -56.90 0.26
N ALA A 45 -24.00 -57.28 -0.93
CA ALA A 45 -23.14 -56.52 -1.84
C ALA A 45 -23.91 -55.55 -2.77
N ALA A 46 -23.27 -54.43 -3.17
CA ALA A 46 -23.13 -53.93 -4.56
C ALA A 46 -23.04 -52.38 -4.67
N ALA A 47 -22.31 -51.97 -5.71
CA ALA A 47 -22.24 -50.65 -6.37
C ALA A 47 -21.34 -49.55 -5.75
N ASN A 48 -20.19 -49.35 -6.41
CA ASN A 48 -19.25 -48.24 -6.23
C ASN A 48 -19.86 -46.92 -6.76
N GLN A 49 -20.23 -46.01 -5.86
CA GLN A 49 -20.33 -44.58 -6.11
C GLN A 49 -19.50 -43.89 -5.01
N ARG A 50 -18.42 -43.21 -5.39
CA ARG A 50 -17.58 -42.49 -4.41
C ARG A 50 -18.24 -41.18 -4.03
N SER A 51 -19.09 -41.21 -2.99
CA SER A 51 -19.47 -40.03 -2.22
C SER A 51 -18.30 -39.66 -1.31
N VAL A 52 -17.69 -38.49 -1.52
CA VAL A 52 -16.63 -37.96 -0.67
C VAL A 52 -17.29 -37.09 0.41
N ARG A 53 -17.48 -37.65 1.60
CA ARG A 53 -17.92 -36.92 2.78
C ARG A 53 -16.77 -36.10 3.35
N LEU A 54 -16.90 -34.77 3.35
CA LEU A 54 -16.03 -33.88 4.12
C LEU A 54 -16.42 -34.01 5.60
N HIS A 55 -15.60 -34.66 6.42
CA HIS A 55 -15.77 -34.72 7.89
C HIS A 55 -14.59 -34.04 8.56
N ASN A 56 -14.90 -33.09 9.43
CA ASN A 56 -13.92 -32.41 10.29
C ASN A 56 -13.73 -33.28 11.54
N THR A 57 -12.57 -33.93 11.70
CA THR A 57 -12.23 -34.72 12.90
C THR A 57 -11.22 -33.95 13.74
N GLY A 58 -11.73 -33.17 14.69
CA GLY A 58 -10.91 -32.43 15.66
C GLY A 58 -10.72 -33.25 16.94
N VAL A 59 -9.51 -33.78 17.12
CA VAL A 59 -9.00 -34.28 18.41
C VAL A 59 -8.60 -33.06 19.24
N ALA A 60 -9.12 -32.98 20.47
CA ALA A 60 -8.82 -31.90 21.40
C ALA A 60 -7.35 -31.94 21.85
N ARG A 61 -6.51 -31.09 21.23
CA ARG A 61 -5.26 -30.58 21.81
C ARG A 61 -5.40 -29.07 21.92
N GLY A 62 -5.10 -28.52 23.10
CA GLY A 62 -5.25 -27.11 23.40
C GLY A 62 -4.46 -26.23 22.41
N THR A 63 -5.17 -25.41 21.66
CA THR A 63 -4.62 -24.45 20.71
C THR A 63 -4.96 -23.03 21.19
N MET A 64 -3.92 -22.25 21.44
CA MET A 64 -3.99 -20.78 21.49
C MET A 64 -4.50 -20.27 20.13
N ALA A 65 -5.23 -19.15 20.17
CA ALA A 65 -5.92 -18.55 19.04
C ALA A 65 -5.08 -18.55 17.75
N GLY A 66 -5.52 -19.32 16.76
CA GLY A 66 -5.03 -19.23 15.40
C GLY A 66 -5.27 -17.82 14.88
N VAL A 67 -4.24 -17.25 14.27
CA VAL A 67 -4.35 -15.99 13.54
C VAL A 67 -5.29 -16.26 12.35
N SER A 68 -6.57 -15.95 12.50
CA SER A 68 -7.45 -15.89 11.34
C SER A 68 -7.15 -14.57 10.64
N LEU A 69 -6.23 -14.61 9.68
CA LEU A 69 -6.15 -13.60 8.63
C LEU A 69 -7.42 -13.74 7.79
N ALA A 70 -8.54 -13.22 8.30
CA ALA A 70 -9.70 -12.90 7.49
C ALA A 70 -9.34 -11.64 6.69
N ALA A 71 -8.37 -11.77 5.78
CA ALA A 71 -8.16 -10.82 4.72
C ALA A 71 -9.36 -10.98 3.78
N SER A 72 -10.35 -10.11 3.94
CA SER A 72 -11.29 -9.87 2.85
C SER A 72 -10.46 -9.35 1.68
N GLU A 73 -10.20 -10.23 0.71
CA GLU A 73 -9.64 -9.85 -0.59
C GLU A 73 -10.36 -8.60 -1.06
N GLU A 74 -9.55 -7.57 -1.26
CA GLU A 74 -9.91 -6.35 -1.94
C GLU A 74 -10.68 -6.77 -3.20
N HIS A 75 -11.92 -6.29 -3.35
CA HIS A 75 -12.34 -5.98 -4.70
C HIS A 75 -11.19 -5.14 -5.27
N GLU A 76 -10.62 -5.55 -6.41
CA GLU A 76 -9.83 -4.67 -7.25
C GLU A 76 -10.71 -3.45 -7.56
N MET A 77 -10.80 -2.53 -6.60
CA MET A 77 -10.99 -1.14 -6.89
C MET A 77 -9.80 -0.85 -7.76
N THR A 78 -10.03 -0.73 -9.07
CA THR A 78 -9.14 -0.04 -9.98
C THR A 78 -8.61 1.15 -9.20
N LYS A 79 -7.34 1.07 -8.74
CA LYS A 79 -6.70 2.17 -8.04
C LYS A 79 -6.95 3.35 -8.96
N ILE A 80 -7.72 4.33 -8.50
CA ILE A 80 -7.87 5.57 -9.25
C ILE A 80 -6.51 6.24 -9.10
N GLU A 81 -5.55 5.79 -9.91
CA GLU A 81 -4.26 6.42 -10.06
C GLU A 81 -4.54 7.75 -10.71
N ARG A 82 -4.74 8.78 -9.87
CA ARG A 82 -4.77 10.15 -10.34
C ARG A 82 -3.42 10.42 -11.00
N ILE A 83 -3.45 10.99 -12.20
CA ILE A 83 -2.23 11.38 -12.93
C ILE A 83 -1.41 12.28 -12.01
N GLY A 84 -0.29 11.73 -11.53
CA GLY A 84 0.57 12.36 -10.56
C GLY A 84 1.79 12.96 -11.24
N ALA A 85 2.52 13.79 -10.50
CA ALA A 85 3.79 14.33 -10.97
C ALA A 85 4.83 13.26 -11.31
N HIS A 86 4.61 11.96 -11.06
CA HIS A 86 5.53 10.89 -11.42
C HIS A 86 4.88 9.64 -12.05
N SER A 87 3.59 9.68 -12.44
CA SER A 87 2.87 8.51 -12.98
C SER A 87 3.46 7.96 -14.29
N HIS A 88 3.94 8.84 -15.17
CA HIS A 88 4.66 8.48 -16.41
C HIS A 88 5.90 7.59 -16.21
N ILE A 89 6.47 7.49 -15.00
CA ILE A 89 7.71 6.74 -14.75
C ILE A 89 7.38 5.27 -14.51
N ARG A 90 7.82 4.41 -15.43
CA ARG A 90 7.59 2.96 -15.38
C ARG A 90 8.86 2.16 -15.04
N GLY A 91 9.99 2.83 -14.85
CA GLY A 91 11.27 2.21 -14.53
C GLY A 91 12.46 3.12 -14.80
N LEU A 92 13.67 2.61 -14.60
CA LEU A 92 14.92 3.37 -14.83
C LEU A 92 15.31 3.49 -16.31
N GLY A 93 14.69 2.74 -17.22
CA GLY A 93 14.95 2.78 -18.67
C GLY A 93 16.37 2.32 -19.06
N LEU A 94 16.88 1.31 -18.36
CA LEU A 94 18.20 0.72 -18.58
C LEU A 94 18.12 -0.48 -19.54
N THR A 95 19.22 -0.78 -20.21
CA THR A 95 19.46 -2.09 -20.86
C THR A 95 20.02 -3.09 -19.86
N ASP A 96 20.11 -4.36 -20.28
CA ASP A 96 20.68 -5.45 -19.45
C ASP A 96 22.13 -5.17 -19.02
N ASP A 97 22.89 -4.42 -19.83
CA ASP A 97 24.27 -3.99 -19.52
C ASP A 97 24.35 -2.76 -18.59
N LEU A 98 23.22 -2.36 -17.96
CA LEU A 98 23.09 -1.16 -17.15
C LEU A 98 23.37 0.15 -17.91
N THR A 99 23.26 0.15 -19.25
CA THR A 99 23.41 1.37 -20.04
C THR A 99 22.04 2.08 -20.19
N PRO A 100 21.92 3.34 -19.74
CA PRO A 100 20.66 4.08 -19.84
C PRO A 100 20.40 4.52 -21.28
N LYS A 101 19.19 4.25 -21.77
CA LYS A 101 18.70 4.81 -23.03
C LYS A 101 18.37 6.29 -22.85
N ALA A 102 18.52 7.09 -23.91
CA ALA A 102 18.28 8.54 -23.87
C ALA A 102 16.85 8.90 -23.41
N SER A 103 15.86 8.16 -23.90
CA SER A 103 14.46 8.20 -23.47
C SER A 103 13.93 6.77 -23.40
N ALA A 104 13.50 6.31 -22.22
CA ALA A 104 12.89 4.99 -22.02
C ALA A 104 12.15 4.91 -20.68
N GLN A 105 11.03 4.17 -20.65
CA GLN A 105 10.22 3.94 -19.43
C GLN A 105 9.81 5.23 -18.69
N GLY A 106 9.57 6.31 -19.44
CA GLY A 106 9.23 7.63 -18.90
C GLY A 106 10.40 8.46 -18.38
N MET A 107 11.62 7.89 -18.33
CA MET A 107 12.83 8.60 -17.92
C MET A 107 13.57 9.15 -19.14
N VAL A 108 13.96 10.43 -19.06
CA VAL A 108 14.73 11.14 -20.09
C VAL A 108 16.01 11.68 -19.47
N GLY A 109 17.13 11.57 -20.20
CA GLY A 109 18.40 12.14 -19.76
C GLY A 109 18.92 11.48 -18.47
N GLN A 110 19.57 12.26 -17.60
CA GLN A 110 20.19 11.82 -16.33
C GLN A 110 21.02 10.53 -16.43
N ILE A 111 21.79 10.40 -17.52
CA ILE A 111 22.52 9.17 -17.87
C ILE A 111 23.38 8.67 -16.70
N LYS A 112 24.19 9.55 -16.08
CA LYS A 112 25.07 9.15 -14.97
C LYS A 112 24.30 8.71 -13.73
N ALA A 113 23.26 9.44 -13.37
CA ALA A 113 22.46 9.15 -12.17
C ALA A 113 21.60 7.89 -12.34
N ARG A 114 21.01 7.68 -13.52
CA ARG A 114 20.24 6.46 -13.84
C ARG A 114 21.12 5.22 -13.88
N ARG A 115 22.33 5.33 -14.45
CA ARG A 115 23.31 4.22 -14.41
C ARG A 115 23.71 3.88 -12.98
N ALA A 116 23.99 4.87 -12.15
CA ALA A 116 24.29 4.66 -10.73
C ALA A 116 23.10 4.02 -9.99
N ALA A 117 21.87 4.48 -10.24
CA ALA A 117 20.66 3.88 -9.69
C ALA A 117 20.48 2.42 -10.14
N GLY A 118 20.84 2.08 -11.39
CA GLY A 118 20.84 0.69 -11.87
C GLY A 118 21.84 -0.22 -11.15
N VAL A 119 23.01 0.32 -10.81
CA VAL A 119 23.98 -0.42 -9.98
C VAL A 119 23.40 -0.66 -8.58
N VAL A 120 22.80 0.37 -7.97
CA VAL A 120 22.11 0.24 -6.67
C VAL A 120 20.98 -0.78 -6.75
N GLN A 121 20.19 -0.79 -7.83
CA GLN A 121 19.13 -1.77 -8.07
C GLN A 121 19.65 -3.21 -8.01
N ASN A 122 20.77 -3.49 -8.71
CA ASN A 122 21.36 -4.82 -8.69
C ASN A 122 21.92 -5.18 -7.32
N MET A 123 22.53 -4.22 -6.63
CA MET A 123 23.00 -4.46 -5.26
C MET A 123 21.86 -4.73 -4.26
N ILE A 124 20.69 -4.11 -4.45
CA ILE A 124 19.47 -4.41 -3.68
C ILE A 124 19.02 -5.85 -3.97
N LYS A 125 18.94 -6.24 -5.25
CA LYS A 125 18.55 -7.61 -5.66
C LYS A 125 19.52 -8.67 -5.16
N GLU A 126 20.81 -8.35 -5.06
CA GLU A 126 21.85 -9.23 -4.53
C GLU A 126 21.96 -9.21 -3.00
N GLY A 127 21.23 -8.32 -2.31
CA GLY A 127 21.26 -8.20 -0.84
C GLY A 127 22.59 -7.69 -0.27
N LYS A 128 23.42 -6.99 -1.06
CA LYS A 128 24.78 -6.57 -0.67
C LYS A 128 24.85 -5.18 -0.01
N LEU A 129 23.75 -4.44 0.05
CA LEU A 129 23.68 -3.06 0.56
C LEU A 129 23.30 -2.94 2.04
N ALA A 130 23.45 -4.02 2.83
CA ALA A 130 23.16 -3.98 4.27
C ALA A 130 23.96 -2.86 4.96
N GLY A 131 23.27 -2.00 5.71
CA GLY A 131 23.88 -0.89 6.45
C GLY A 131 24.33 0.32 5.65
N GLN A 132 23.98 0.41 4.35
CA GLN A 132 24.30 1.58 3.53
C GLN A 132 23.05 2.35 3.11
N ALA A 133 23.14 3.68 3.16
CA ALA A 133 22.12 4.58 2.63
C ALA A 133 22.59 5.24 1.34
N VAL A 134 21.66 5.54 0.43
CA VAL A 134 21.95 6.20 -0.85
C VAL A 134 21.42 7.62 -0.80
N LEU A 135 22.29 8.60 -1.01
CA LEU A 135 21.94 10.02 -1.08
C LEU A 135 21.83 10.47 -2.54
N ILE A 136 20.65 10.93 -2.95
CA ILE A 136 20.46 11.60 -4.24
C ILE A 136 20.52 13.11 -4.03
N ALA A 137 21.59 13.73 -4.51
CA ALA A 137 21.85 15.16 -4.33
C ALA A 137 21.83 15.91 -5.66
N GLY A 138 21.21 17.09 -5.67
CA GLY A 138 21.26 17.99 -6.82
C GLY A 138 20.19 19.07 -6.79
N GLN A 139 20.24 19.98 -7.76
CA GLN A 139 19.36 21.15 -7.80
C GLN A 139 17.86 20.77 -7.84
N PRO A 140 16.95 21.67 -7.41
CA PRO A 140 15.51 21.48 -7.61
C PRO A 140 15.18 21.20 -9.08
N GLY A 141 14.18 20.36 -9.35
CA GLY A 141 13.75 20.06 -10.72
C GLY A 141 14.62 19.08 -11.52
N THR A 142 15.71 18.55 -10.95
CA THR A 142 16.62 17.59 -11.63
C THR A 142 16.15 16.12 -11.61
N GLY A 143 14.95 15.82 -11.09
CA GLY A 143 14.39 14.47 -11.12
C GLY A 143 14.89 13.51 -10.03
N LYS A 144 15.25 14.00 -8.84
CA LYS A 144 15.69 13.14 -7.71
C LYS A 144 14.61 12.12 -7.31
N THR A 145 13.41 12.60 -7.00
CA THR A 145 12.22 11.79 -6.67
C THR A 145 11.83 10.88 -7.85
N ALA A 146 12.02 11.35 -9.08
CA ALA A 146 11.79 10.55 -10.29
C ALA A 146 12.73 9.34 -10.40
N ILE A 147 14.02 9.51 -10.08
CA ILE A 147 14.99 8.40 -10.06
C ILE A 147 14.65 7.40 -8.97
N ALA A 148 14.29 7.86 -7.77
CA ALA A 148 13.89 6.98 -6.66
C ALA A 148 12.63 6.16 -7.01
N LEU A 149 11.63 6.79 -7.62
CA LEU A 149 10.43 6.07 -8.08
C LEU A 149 10.75 5.11 -9.24
N GLY A 150 11.59 5.52 -10.19
CA GLY A 150 12.05 4.66 -11.28
C GLY A 150 12.78 3.42 -10.75
N LEU A 151 13.58 3.57 -9.70
CA LEU A 151 14.23 2.46 -9.01
C LEU A 151 13.19 1.52 -8.38
N ALA A 152 12.21 2.06 -7.66
CA ALA A 152 11.13 1.30 -7.04
C ALA A 152 10.35 0.46 -8.07
N GLN A 153 9.93 1.08 -9.17
CA GLN A 153 9.22 0.40 -10.26
C GLN A 153 10.08 -0.69 -10.91
N SER A 154 11.40 -0.50 -10.95
CA SER A 154 12.33 -1.48 -11.54
C SER A 154 12.64 -2.65 -10.58
N LEU A 155 12.40 -2.53 -9.28
CA LEU A 155 12.52 -3.63 -8.32
C LEU A 155 11.33 -4.60 -8.38
N GLY A 156 10.22 -4.17 -8.98
CA GLY A 156 9.01 -4.97 -9.19
C GLY A 156 7.92 -4.68 -8.16
N SER A 157 6.68 -5.07 -8.49
CA SER A 157 5.48 -4.84 -7.68
C SER A 157 5.53 -5.49 -6.29
N ASP A 158 6.33 -6.55 -6.15
CA ASP A 158 6.41 -7.33 -4.93
C ASP A 158 7.37 -6.73 -3.89
N THR A 159 8.20 -5.77 -4.30
CA THR A 159 9.15 -5.12 -3.40
C THR A 159 8.47 -3.92 -2.73
N PRO A 160 8.39 -3.87 -1.39
CA PRO A 160 7.74 -2.76 -0.72
C PRO A 160 8.52 -1.47 -0.92
N PHE A 161 7.83 -0.41 -1.31
CA PHE A 161 8.38 0.93 -1.46
C PHE A 161 7.60 1.90 -0.60
N THR A 162 8.27 2.50 0.38
CA THR A 162 7.69 3.53 1.23
C THR A 162 8.34 4.86 0.90
N ALA A 163 7.55 5.84 0.46
CA ALA A 163 8.01 7.22 0.29
C ALA A 163 7.42 8.09 1.41
N ILE A 164 8.29 8.83 2.10
CA ILE A 164 7.91 9.82 3.11
C ILE A 164 8.62 11.14 2.84
N SER A 165 7.97 12.26 3.16
CA SER A 165 8.68 13.53 3.30
C SER A 165 9.30 13.63 4.69
N ALA A 166 10.50 14.17 4.81
CA ALA A 166 11.13 14.42 6.11
C ALA A 166 10.26 15.26 7.05
N SER A 167 9.38 16.12 6.51
CA SER A 167 8.46 16.94 7.29
C SER A 167 7.31 16.13 7.91
N GLU A 168 6.94 14.97 7.34
CA GLU A 168 5.84 14.11 7.83
C GLU A 168 6.19 13.40 9.15
N ILE A 169 7.49 13.31 9.48
CA ILE A 169 7.97 12.71 10.72
C ILE A 169 7.60 13.55 11.95
N TYR A 170 7.38 14.85 11.75
CA TYR A 170 6.99 15.76 12.82
C TYR A 170 5.47 15.73 13.01
N SER A 171 5.00 14.84 13.88
CA SER A 171 3.59 14.72 14.27
C SER A 171 3.38 15.07 15.74
N LEU A 172 2.19 15.58 16.08
CA LEU A 172 1.76 15.76 17.47
C LEU A 172 1.21 14.46 18.09
N GLY A 173 0.75 13.52 17.27
CA GLY A 173 0.08 12.30 17.73
C GLY A 173 1.03 11.13 18.03
N MET A 174 2.27 11.19 17.53
CA MET A 174 3.27 10.13 17.66
C MET A 174 4.67 10.74 17.78
N SER A 175 5.56 10.04 18.51
CA SER A 175 6.97 10.42 18.57
C SER A 175 7.67 10.27 17.21
N LYS A 176 8.68 11.11 16.95
CA LYS A 176 9.48 11.09 15.69
C LYS A 176 10.09 9.71 15.43
N THR A 177 10.60 9.08 16.49
CA THR A 177 11.18 7.74 16.47
C THR A 177 10.15 6.69 16.10
N GLU A 178 8.90 6.85 16.55
CA GLU A 178 7.83 5.91 16.21
C GLU A 178 7.44 6.04 14.74
N VAL A 179 7.31 7.26 14.20
CA VAL A 179 7.02 7.47 12.77
C VAL A 179 8.12 6.87 11.89
N LEU A 180 9.39 7.09 12.24
CA LEU A 180 10.51 6.48 11.55
C LEU A 180 10.50 4.95 11.67
N THR A 181 10.21 4.40 12.86
CA THR A 181 10.13 2.94 13.03
C THR A 181 9.01 2.33 12.19
N GLN A 182 7.86 2.99 12.11
CA GLN A 182 6.77 2.56 11.24
C GLN A 182 7.18 2.61 9.76
N ALA A 183 7.88 3.67 9.32
CA ALA A 183 8.37 3.78 7.95
C ALA A 183 9.37 2.66 7.58
N PHE A 184 10.29 2.31 8.51
CA PHE A 184 11.19 1.16 8.32
C PHE A 184 10.40 -0.15 8.20
N ARG A 185 9.42 -0.39 9.09
CA ARG A 185 8.63 -1.62 9.08
C ARG A 185 7.65 -1.73 7.91
N ARG A 186 7.17 -0.61 7.36
CA ARG A 186 6.42 -0.58 6.08
C ARG A 186 7.29 -0.95 4.89
N SER A 187 8.59 -0.68 4.98
CA SER A 187 9.56 -0.96 3.92
C SER A 187 10.14 -2.37 3.98
N ILE A 188 9.67 -3.23 4.90
CA ILE A 188 10.08 -4.64 4.99
C ILE A 188 8.85 -5.51 4.75
N GLY A 189 8.92 -6.32 3.69
CA GLY A 189 7.86 -7.24 3.29
C GLY A 189 8.12 -8.64 3.83
N VAL A 190 7.04 -9.33 4.19
CA VAL A 190 7.01 -10.75 4.52
C VAL A 190 6.17 -11.43 3.45
N ARG A 191 6.82 -12.24 2.61
CA ARG A 191 6.18 -13.06 1.61
C ARG A 191 5.83 -14.40 2.23
N ILE A 192 4.54 -14.64 2.44
CA ILE A 192 4.01 -15.88 3.01
C ILE A 192 3.47 -16.74 1.86
N LYS A 193 3.94 -17.98 1.80
CA LYS A 193 3.47 -18.96 0.84
C LYS A 193 2.49 -19.89 1.53
N GLU A 194 1.23 -19.84 1.10
CA GLU A 194 0.18 -20.69 1.64
C GLU A 194 -0.35 -21.61 0.54
N GLU A 195 -0.33 -22.91 0.80
CA GLU A 195 -0.97 -23.89 -0.07
C GLU A 195 -2.44 -24.04 0.33
N THR A 196 -3.34 -23.67 -0.59
CA THR A 196 -4.78 -23.81 -0.38
C THR A 196 -5.38 -24.82 -1.36
N GLU A 197 -6.27 -25.68 -0.86
CA GLU A 197 -7.06 -26.58 -1.71
C GLU A 197 -8.33 -25.84 -2.13
N ILE A 198 -8.43 -25.50 -3.42
CA ILE A 198 -9.59 -24.82 -4.01
C ILE A 198 -10.39 -25.79 -4.87
N ILE A 199 -11.71 -25.65 -4.84
CA ILE A 199 -12.63 -26.34 -5.73
C ILE A 199 -13.19 -25.31 -6.71
N GLU A 200 -12.93 -25.51 -8.00
CA GLU A 200 -13.32 -24.58 -9.07
C GLU A 200 -14.22 -25.31 -10.08
N GLY A 201 -15.43 -24.78 -10.33
CA GLY A 201 -16.35 -25.40 -11.27
C GLY A 201 -17.58 -24.55 -11.59
N GLU A 202 -18.27 -24.93 -12.67
CA GLU A 202 -19.60 -24.43 -13.00
C GLU A 202 -20.66 -25.17 -12.16
N VAL A 203 -21.57 -24.41 -11.57
CA VAL A 203 -22.70 -24.93 -10.81
C VAL A 203 -23.76 -25.47 -11.77
N VAL A 204 -23.98 -26.79 -11.75
CA VAL A 204 -25.05 -27.42 -12.52
C VAL A 204 -26.38 -27.24 -11.82
N GLU A 205 -26.42 -27.54 -10.52
CA GLU A 205 -27.61 -27.52 -9.68
C GLU A 205 -27.25 -27.28 -8.20
N VAL A 206 -28.14 -26.59 -7.49
CA VAL A 206 -28.07 -26.38 -6.03
C VAL A 206 -29.40 -26.84 -5.43
N GLN A 207 -29.36 -27.89 -4.61
CA GLN A 207 -30.50 -28.39 -3.85
C GLN A 207 -30.30 -28.04 -2.37
N ILE A 208 -31.27 -27.36 -1.75
CA ILE A 208 -31.22 -27.02 -0.32
C ILE A 208 -32.51 -27.49 0.32
N ASP A 209 -32.41 -28.52 1.14
CA ASP A 209 -33.50 -29.06 1.92
C ASP A 209 -33.65 -28.25 3.21
N ARG A 210 -34.78 -27.55 3.34
CA ARG A 210 -35.14 -26.81 4.56
C ARG A 210 -36.20 -27.61 5.32
N PRO A 211 -36.01 -27.89 6.63
CA PRO A 211 -37.03 -28.54 7.41
C PRO A 211 -38.28 -27.65 7.51
N ALA A 212 -39.45 -28.26 7.35
CA ALA A 212 -40.75 -27.57 7.25
C ALA A 212 -41.10 -26.70 8.47
N THR A 213 -40.50 -26.98 9.62
CA THR A 213 -40.70 -26.26 10.89
C THR A 213 -39.77 -25.05 11.07
N GLY A 214 -38.88 -24.75 10.11
CA GLY A 214 -37.93 -23.63 10.16
C GLY A 214 -36.83 -23.74 11.22
N THR A 215 -36.89 -24.76 12.08
CA THR A 215 -35.98 -25.02 13.20
C THR A 215 -35.30 -26.36 12.97
N GLY A 216 -34.14 -26.33 12.30
CA GLY A 216 -33.31 -27.50 12.04
C GLY A 216 -32.13 -27.19 11.13
N ALA A 217 -31.14 -28.08 11.10
CA ALA A 217 -30.00 -27.96 10.20
C ALA A 217 -30.47 -28.08 8.74
N LYS A 218 -30.06 -27.11 7.91
CA LYS A 218 -30.22 -27.17 6.47
C LYS A 218 -29.21 -28.16 5.92
N VAL A 219 -29.66 -29.09 5.09
CA VAL A 219 -28.77 -29.99 4.35
C VAL A 219 -28.96 -29.65 2.88
N GLY A 220 -27.88 -29.69 2.10
CA GLY A 220 -27.95 -29.37 0.69
C GLY A 220 -27.02 -30.25 -0.12
N LYS A 221 -27.24 -30.27 -1.43
CA LYS A 221 -26.37 -30.88 -2.42
C LYS A 221 -26.00 -29.85 -3.47
N LEU A 222 -24.74 -29.84 -3.85
CA LEU A 222 -24.18 -28.97 -4.88
C LEU A 222 -23.55 -29.83 -5.96
N THR A 223 -24.03 -29.67 -7.19
CA THR A 223 -23.43 -30.35 -8.34
C THR A 223 -22.53 -29.36 -9.08
N LEU A 224 -21.23 -29.66 -9.14
CA LEU A 224 -20.22 -28.87 -9.85
C LEU A 224 -19.68 -29.66 -11.04
N LYS A 225 -19.50 -28.99 -12.17
CA LYS A 225 -18.86 -29.54 -13.35
C LYS A 225 -17.68 -28.68 -13.83
N THR A 226 -16.73 -29.35 -14.45
CA THR A 226 -15.65 -28.81 -15.28
C THR A 226 -15.84 -29.37 -16.69
N THR A 227 -14.94 -29.05 -17.62
CA THR A 227 -14.96 -29.68 -18.95
C THR A 227 -14.67 -31.18 -18.90
N GLU A 228 -13.95 -31.66 -17.89
CA GLU A 228 -13.51 -33.05 -17.78
C GLU A 228 -14.36 -33.91 -16.83
N MET A 229 -14.89 -33.32 -15.76
CA MET A 229 -15.58 -34.07 -14.72
C MET A 229 -16.74 -33.32 -14.07
N GLU A 230 -17.73 -34.09 -13.60
CA GLU A 230 -18.88 -33.63 -12.84
C GLU A 230 -18.96 -34.39 -11.51
N THR A 231 -19.17 -33.67 -10.41
CA THR A 231 -19.26 -34.28 -9.07
C THR A 231 -20.33 -33.61 -8.22
N ILE A 232 -20.86 -34.38 -7.28
CA ILE A 232 -21.90 -33.95 -6.35
C ILE A 232 -21.27 -33.84 -4.96
N TYR A 233 -21.39 -32.67 -4.34
CA TYR A 233 -20.92 -32.37 -2.98
C TYR A 233 -22.11 -32.24 -2.03
N ASP A 234 -22.04 -32.92 -0.90
CA ASP A 234 -22.98 -32.70 0.21
C ASP A 234 -22.56 -31.43 0.98
N LEU A 235 -23.48 -30.49 1.14
CA LEU A 235 -23.27 -29.20 1.78
C LEU A 235 -23.70 -29.21 3.25
N GLY A 236 -22.84 -28.68 4.12
CA GLY A 236 -23.18 -28.37 5.51
C GLY A 236 -23.81 -26.97 5.66
N ASN A 237 -24.40 -26.70 6.84
CA ASN A 237 -25.05 -25.43 7.18
C ASN A 237 -24.24 -24.18 6.80
N LYS A 238 -22.95 -24.12 7.14
CA LYS A 238 -22.08 -22.96 6.90
C LYS A 238 -21.88 -22.66 5.41
N LEU A 239 -21.73 -23.69 4.58
CA LEU A 239 -21.59 -23.53 3.14
C LEU A 239 -22.91 -23.11 2.50
N ILE A 240 -24.05 -23.64 2.98
CA ILE A 240 -25.39 -23.22 2.52
C ILE A 240 -25.64 -21.74 2.80
N GLU A 241 -25.26 -21.26 3.99
CA GLU A 241 -25.34 -19.83 4.33
C GLU A 241 -24.44 -18.98 3.42
N SER A 242 -23.22 -19.44 3.14
CA SER A 242 -22.29 -18.75 2.26
C SER A 242 -22.79 -18.70 0.80
N LEU A 243 -23.32 -19.81 0.27
CA LEU A 243 -23.96 -19.86 -1.05
C LEU A 243 -25.18 -18.93 -1.13
N THR A 244 -25.97 -18.87 -0.07
CA THR A 244 -27.15 -17.99 0.00
C THR A 244 -26.73 -16.52 0.06
N LYS A 245 -25.66 -16.20 0.81
CA LYS A 245 -25.10 -14.85 0.93
C LYS A 245 -24.57 -14.33 -0.40
N GLU A 246 -23.83 -15.17 -1.12
CA GLU A 246 -23.27 -14.86 -2.45
C GLU A 246 -24.30 -15.01 -3.60
N LYS A 247 -25.53 -15.42 -3.28
CA LYS A 247 -26.63 -15.64 -4.24
C LYS A 247 -26.20 -16.50 -5.44
N VAL A 248 -25.53 -17.61 -5.15
CA VAL A 248 -25.07 -18.56 -6.17
C VAL A 248 -26.26 -19.27 -6.80
N GLN A 249 -26.27 -19.34 -8.13
CA GLN A 249 -27.31 -19.96 -8.94
C GLN A 249 -26.71 -20.99 -9.92
N ALA A 250 -27.58 -21.84 -10.44
CA ALA A 250 -27.22 -22.75 -11.52
C ALA A 250 -26.71 -21.95 -12.74
N GLY A 251 -25.56 -22.35 -13.28
CA GLY A 251 -24.85 -21.69 -14.37
C GLY A 251 -23.77 -20.68 -13.93
N ASP A 252 -23.64 -20.40 -12.64
CA ASP A 252 -22.52 -19.59 -12.11
C ASP A 252 -21.22 -20.42 -12.06
N VAL A 253 -20.08 -19.78 -12.31
CA VAL A 253 -18.75 -20.35 -12.09
C VAL A 253 -18.25 -19.84 -10.74
N ILE A 254 -17.94 -20.76 -9.83
CA ILE A 254 -17.55 -20.44 -8.46
C ILE A 254 -16.22 -21.10 -8.09
N THR A 255 -15.53 -20.48 -7.15
CA THR A 255 -14.39 -21.07 -6.44
C THR A 255 -14.75 -21.23 -4.96
N ILE A 256 -14.45 -22.39 -4.39
CA ILE A 256 -14.66 -22.71 -2.99
C ILE A 256 -13.30 -23.05 -2.39
N ASP A 257 -12.86 -22.26 -1.42
CA ASP A 257 -11.70 -22.64 -0.60
C ASP A 257 -12.16 -23.64 0.45
N LYS A 258 -11.57 -24.84 0.43
CA LYS A 258 -11.93 -25.96 1.30
C LYS A 258 -11.57 -25.72 2.76
N ALA A 259 -10.53 -24.92 3.04
CA ALA A 259 -10.08 -24.64 4.40
C ALA A 259 -10.95 -23.56 5.06
N THR A 260 -11.20 -22.45 4.35
CA THR A 260 -11.96 -21.32 4.88
C THR A 260 -13.48 -21.47 4.69
N GLY A 261 -13.91 -22.26 3.70
CA GLY A 261 -15.31 -22.34 3.28
C GLY A 261 -15.81 -21.07 2.58
N LYS A 262 -14.90 -20.16 2.19
CA LYS A 262 -15.24 -18.95 1.43
C LYS A 262 -15.60 -19.34 0.01
N ILE A 263 -16.68 -18.74 -0.50
CA ILE A 263 -17.17 -18.97 -1.86
C ILE A 263 -17.03 -17.66 -2.61
N THR A 264 -16.37 -17.69 -3.77
CA THR A 264 -16.19 -16.52 -4.63
C THR A 264 -16.79 -16.80 -5.99
N LYS A 265 -17.72 -15.94 -6.43
CA LYS A 265 -18.37 -16.03 -7.73
C LYS A 265 -17.51 -15.36 -8.79
N LEU A 266 -16.92 -16.15 -9.70
CA LEU A 266 -16.07 -15.64 -10.79
C LEU A 266 -16.89 -15.01 -11.92
N GLY A 267 -18.07 -15.59 -12.18
CA GLY A 267 -18.96 -15.11 -13.23
C GLY A 267 -20.04 -16.12 -13.58
N ARG A 268 -20.64 -15.97 -14.76
CA ARG A 268 -21.60 -16.92 -15.34
C ARG A 268 -21.03 -17.64 -16.55
N SER A 269 -21.39 -18.91 -16.70
CA SER A 269 -21.05 -19.69 -17.89
C SER A 269 -21.69 -19.13 -19.16
N PHE A 270 -20.95 -19.17 -20.27
CA PHE A 270 -21.46 -18.77 -21.58
C PHE A 270 -22.62 -19.66 -22.07
N THR A 271 -22.62 -20.94 -21.69
CA THR A 271 -23.61 -21.95 -22.12
C THR A 271 -25.01 -21.67 -21.60
N ARG A 272 -25.14 -21.03 -20.43
CA ARG A 272 -26.43 -20.71 -19.78
C ARG A 272 -26.74 -19.21 -19.80
N ALA A 273 -26.04 -18.44 -20.63
CA ALA A 273 -26.24 -16.99 -20.76
C ALA A 273 -27.63 -16.61 -21.32
N ARG A 274 -28.29 -17.53 -22.06
CA ARG A 274 -29.59 -17.28 -22.70
C ARG A 274 -30.80 -17.59 -21.83
N ASP A 275 -30.63 -18.33 -20.73
CA ASP A 275 -31.75 -18.81 -19.91
C ASP A 275 -32.31 -17.74 -18.95
N TYR A 276 -31.66 -16.57 -18.86
CA TYR A 276 -32.03 -15.49 -17.96
C TYR A 276 -32.11 -14.14 -18.68
N ASP A 277 -33.34 -13.72 -18.98
CA ASP A 277 -33.66 -12.48 -19.70
C ASP A 277 -33.48 -11.20 -18.84
N ALA A 278 -33.33 -11.36 -17.51
CA ALA A 278 -33.17 -10.27 -16.54
C ALA A 278 -31.75 -10.16 -15.97
N THR A 279 -30.72 -10.31 -16.80
CA THR A 279 -29.33 -10.06 -16.36
C THR A 279 -29.03 -8.56 -16.32
N GLY A 280 -28.58 -8.06 -15.17
CA GLY A 280 -28.07 -6.70 -15.08
C GLY A 280 -26.83 -6.50 -15.98
N PRO A 281 -26.54 -5.26 -16.42
CA PRO A 281 -25.45 -4.92 -17.35
C PRO A 281 -24.02 -5.21 -16.82
N GLN A 282 -23.89 -5.81 -15.63
CA GLN A 282 -22.63 -6.06 -14.92
C GLN A 282 -22.32 -7.56 -14.76
N THR A 283 -23.06 -8.45 -15.43
CA THR A 283 -22.81 -9.89 -15.33
C THR A 283 -21.58 -10.30 -16.16
N ARG A 284 -20.48 -10.63 -15.47
CA ARG A 284 -19.25 -11.13 -16.09
C ARG A 284 -19.46 -12.57 -16.56
N PHE A 285 -19.27 -12.82 -17.86
CA PHE A 285 -19.28 -14.16 -18.42
C PHE A 285 -17.87 -14.77 -18.39
N VAL A 286 -17.77 -16.02 -17.94
CA VAL A 286 -16.53 -16.76 -17.76
C VAL A 286 -16.71 -18.14 -18.40
N GLN A 287 -15.65 -18.69 -18.98
CA GLN A 287 -15.67 -20.03 -19.56
C GLN A 287 -15.74 -21.11 -18.46
N CYS A 288 -16.26 -22.28 -18.82
CA CYS A 288 -16.27 -23.43 -17.92
C CYS A 288 -14.81 -23.80 -17.58
N PRO A 289 -14.44 -23.93 -16.30
CA PRO A 289 -13.09 -24.30 -15.91
C PRO A 289 -12.68 -25.66 -16.47
N GLU A 290 -11.42 -25.77 -16.90
CA GLU A 290 -10.82 -27.01 -17.41
C GLU A 290 -10.02 -27.73 -16.31
N GLY A 291 -9.84 -29.05 -16.51
CA GLY A 291 -9.09 -29.92 -15.61
C GLY A 291 -9.91 -30.47 -14.44
N GLU A 292 -9.21 -30.93 -13.41
CA GLU A 292 -9.83 -31.44 -12.18
C GLU A 292 -10.56 -30.34 -11.40
N LEU A 293 -11.69 -30.71 -10.77
CA LEU A 293 -12.48 -29.81 -9.92
C LEU A 293 -11.70 -29.33 -8.69
N GLN A 294 -10.87 -30.18 -8.10
CA GLN A 294 -10.09 -29.86 -6.91
C GLN A 294 -8.65 -29.57 -7.32
N LYS A 295 -8.21 -28.33 -7.13
CA LYS A 295 -6.87 -27.87 -7.47
C LYS A 295 -6.14 -27.42 -6.22
N ARG A 296 -4.83 -27.69 -6.17
CA ARG A 296 -3.95 -27.09 -5.17
C ARG A 296 -3.38 -25.81 -5.75
N LYS A 297 -3.62 -24.69 -5.08
CA LYS A 297 -3.12 -23.38 -5.48
C LYS A 297 -2.20 -22.86 -4.38
N GLU A 298 -0.94 -22.61 -4.73
CA GLU A 298 -0.04 -21.83 -3.90
C GLU A 298 -0.43 -20.35 -4.06
N VAL A 299 -0.89 -19.74 -2.97
CA VAL A 299 -1.19 -18.32 -2.93
C VAL A 299 -0.06 -17.64 -2.17
N VAL A 300 0.57 -16.68 -2.84
CA VAL A 300 1.65 -15.90 -2.27
C VAL A 300 1.07 -14.58 -1.79
N HIS A 301 1.12 -14.34 -0.48
CA HIS A 301 0.70 -13.09 0.12
C HIS A 301 1.93 -12.30 0.55
N THR A 302 2.06 -11.06 0.07
CA THR A 302 3.09 -10.14 0.54
C THR A 302 2.45 -9.16 1.51
N VAL A 303 2.91 -9.17 2.76
CA VAL A 303 2.40 -8.30 3.84
C VAL A 303 3.57 -7.58 4.48
N THR A 304 3.44 -6.31 4.84
CA THR A 304 4.53 -5.57 5.50
C THR A 304 4.59 -5.89 7.00
N LEU A 305 5.78 -5.76 7.61
CA LEU A 305 5.91 -5.93 9.06
C LEU A 305 5.04 -4.94 9.85
N HIS A 306 4.85 -3.73 9.33
CA HIS A 306 3.97 -2.74 9.96
C HIS A 306 2.50 -3.17 9.97
N GLU A 307 2.00 -3.78 8.89
CA GLU A 307 0.62 -4.29 8.86
C GLU A 307 0.41 -5.39 9.90
N ILE A 308 1.37 -6.32 10.00
CA ILE A 308 1.35 -7.39 11.01
C ILE A 308 1.37 -6.78 12.42
N ASP A 309 2.17 -5.73 12.67
CA ASP A 309 2.18 -5.02 13.95
C ASP A 309 0.82 -4.44 14.31
N VAL A 310 0.22 -3.68 13.40
CA VAL A 310 -1.04 -2.97 13.67
C VAL A 310 -2.18 -3.96 13.91
N ILE A 311 -2.25 -5.03 13.12
CA ILE A 311 -3.26 -6.09 13.27
C ILE A 311 -3.16 -6.77 14.63
N ASN A 312 -1.94 -7.05 15.11
CA ASN A 312 -1.74 -7.74 16.38
C ASN A 312 -1.77 -6.81 17.61
N ASN A 313 -1.67 -5.49 17.42
CA ASN A 313 -1.69 -4.54 18.52
C ASN A 313 -3.10 -4.26 19.07
N ARG A 314 -4.15 -4.35 18.23
CA ARG A 314 -5.55 -4.06 18.60
C ARG A 314 -6.54 -5.10 18.05
N THR A 315 -7.61 -5.36 18.79
CA THR A 315 -8.68 -6.33 18.40
C THR A 315 -9.38 -5.98 17.08
N GLN A 316 -9.35 -4.69 16.66
CA GLN A 316 -9.79 -4.21 15.35
C GLN A 316 -8.65 -3.50 14.60
N GLY A 317 -7.43 -4.03 14.70
CA GLY A 317 -6.24 -3.43 14.07
C GLY A 317 -6.36 -3.28 12.55
N PHE A 318 -7.07 -4.19 11.88
CA PHE A 318 -7.29 -4.10 10.43
C PHE A 318 -7.97 -2.79 10.00
N LEU A 319 -8.97 -2.31 10.75
CA LEU A 319 -9.66 -1.05 10.41
C LEU A 319 -8.74 0.17 10.61
N ALA A 320 -7.81 0.08 11.56
CA ALA A 320 -6.85 1.15 11.84
C ALA A 320 -5.86 1.38 10.69
N LEU A 321 -5.58 0.35 9.88
CA LEU A 321 -4.76 0.49 8.66
C LEU A 321 -5.42 1.44 7.65
N PHE A 322 -6.75 1.42 7.56
CA PHE A 322 -7.51 2.27 6.64
C PHE A 322 -7.82 3.65 7.21
N SER A 323 -8.01 3.75 8.54
CA SER A 323 -8.30 5.04 9.18
C SER A 323 -7.06 5.89 9.44
N GLY A 324 -5.86 5.29 9.42
CA GLY A 324 -4.60 5.95 9.77
C GLY A 324 -4.40 6.15 11.28
N ASP A 325 -5.38 5.79 12.11
CA ASP A 325 -5.32 5.88 13.57
C ASP A 325 -4.64 4.64 14.19
N THR A 326 -3.39 4.41 13.78
CA THR A 326 -2.56 3.31 14.28
C THR A 326 -2.04 3.59 15.69
N GLY A 327 -1.75 4.85 15.99
CA GLY A 327 -1.12 5.29 17.24
C GLY A 327 0.27 4.68 17.44
N GLU A 328 0.81 4.81 18.65
CA GLU A 328 2.09 4.20 18.99
C GLU A 328 1.95 2.70 19.24
N ILE A 329 2.83 1.90 18.64
CA ILE A 329 2.85 0.45 18.79
C ILE A 329 3.81 0.05 19.90
N LYS A 330 3.36 -0.81 20.82
CA LYS A 330 4.19 -1.28 21.93
C LYS A 330 5.39 -2.09 21.43
N GLY A 331 6.57 -1.84 21.99
CA GLY A 331 7.79 -2.56 21.66
C GLY A 331 7.69 -4.08 21.88
N GLU A 332 6.94 -4.53 22.89
CA GLU A 332 6.71 -5.95 23.17
C GLU A 332 6.02 -6.68 22.00
N VAL A 333 5.04 -6.03 21.36
CA VAL A 333 4.33 -6.59 20.20
C VAL A 333 5.29 -6.77 19.02
N ARG A 334 6.14 -5.76 18.77
CA ARG A 334 7.17 -5.84 17.73
C ARG A 334 8.17 -6.97 17.97
N GLN A 335 8.62 -7.15 19.21
CA GLN A 335 9.54 -8.24 19.57
C GLN A 335 8.89 -9.61 19.36
N GLN A 336 7.63 -9.78 19.77
CA GLN A 336 6.89 -11.02 19.54
C GLN A 336 6.71 -11.32 18.05
N ILE A 337 6.43 -10.30 17.24
CA ILE A 337 6.27 -10.46 15.79
C ILE A 337 7.61 -10.79 15.14
N ASN A 338 8.70 -10.10 15.51
CA ASN A 338 10.03 -10.39 14.99
C ASN A 338 10.44 -11.83 15.29
N ALA A 339 10.14 -12.35 16.48
CA ALA A 339 10.41 -13.74 16.85
C ALA A 339 9.60 -14.73 15.99
N LYS A 340 8.29 -14.47 15.78
CA LYS A 340 7.44 -15.31 14.92
C LYS A 340 7.85 -15.29 13.46
N VAL A 341 8.23 -14.12 12.95
CA VAL A 341 8.69 -13.98 11.56
C VAL A 341 10.03 -14.69 11.36
N ALA A 342 10.92 -14.66 12.36
CA ALA A 342 12.14 -15.46 12.36
C ALA A 342 11.84 -16.97 12.34
N GLU A 343 10.90 -17.43 13.16
CA GLU A 343 10.43 -18.83 13.15
C GLU A 343 9.87 -19.23 11.77
N TRP A 344 8.99 -18.42 11.17
CA TRP A 344 8.45 -18.70 9.83
C TRP A 344 9.51 -18.72 8.74
N ARG A 345 10.58 -17.92 8.90
CA ARG A 345 11.73 -17.93 7.99
C ARG A 345 12.54 -19.22 8.15
N GLU A 346 12.78 -19.67 9.38
CA GLU A 346 13.49 -20.92 9.67
C GLU A 346 12.71 -22.16 9.20
N GLU A 347 11.38 -22.12 9.31
CA GLU A 347 10.48 -23.16 8.80
C GLU A 347 10.31 -23.13 7.28
N GLY A 348 10.79 -22.09 6.58
CA GLY A 348 10.61 -21.91 5.15
C GLY A 348 9.18 -21.56 4.71
N LYS A 349 8.30 -21.18 5.64
CA LYS A 349 6.91 -20.74 5.36
C LYS A 349 6.83 -19.28 4.90
N ALA A 350 7.82 -18.47 5.28
CA ALA A 350 7.91 -17.08 4.91
C ALA A 350 9.30 -16.69 4.41
N GLU A 351 9.34 -15.77 3.46
CA GLU A 351 10.54 -15.13 2.95
C GLU A 351 10.50 -13.63 3.27
N LEU A 352 11.60 -13.07 3.76
CA LEU A 352 11.70 -11.64 4.01
C LEU A 352 12.21 -10.93 2.76
N VAL A 353 11.44 -9.93 2.33
CA VAL A 353 11.74 -9.11 1.16
C VAL A 353 12.14 -7.72 1.67
N PRO A 354 13.44 -7.38 1.67
CA PRO A 354 13.88 -6.03 2.01
C PRO A 354 13.41 -5.07 0.91
N GLY A 355 12.65 -4.07 1.31
CA GLY A 355 12.17 -3.04 0.41
C GLY A 355 13.07 -1.81 0.39
N VAL A 356 12.46 -0.69 -0.02
CA VAL A 356 13.13 0.60 -0.13
C VAL A 356 12.35 1.65 0.64
N LEU A 357 13.07 2.36 1.52
CA LEU A 357 12.57 3.54 2.21
C LEU A 357 13.12 4.79 1.54
N PHE A 358 12.25 5.57 0.89
CA PHE A 358 12.60 6.86 0.31
C PHE A 358 12.20 8.01 1.24
N VAL A 359 13.16 8.87 1.59
CA VAL A 359 12.94 10.09 2.39
C VAL A 359 13.28 11.31 1.55
N ASP A 360 12.27 12.09 1.17
CA ASP A 360 12.49 13.36 0.48
C ASP A 360 12.80 14.49 1.47
N GLU A 361 13.52 15.51 1.01
CA GLU A 361 13.91 16.68 1.79
C GLU A 361 14.62 16.36 3.11
N VAL A 362 15.53 15.38 3.10
CA VAL A 362 16.22 14.85 4.31
C VAL A 362 16.89 15.93 5.19
N HIS A 363 17.28 17.07 4.61
CA HIS A 363 17.83 18.22 5.33
C HIS A 363 16.86 18.84 6.36
N MET A 364 15.57 18.47 6.32
CA MET A 364 14.56 18.90 7.27
C MET A 364 14.54 18.04 8.55
N LEU A 365 15.26 16.90 8.57
CA LEU A 365 15.43 16.07 9.75
C LEU A 365 16.35 16.72 10.78
N ASP A 366 16.12 16.37 12.05
CA ASP A 366 16.97 16.76 13.16
C ASP A 366 18.02 15.69 13.50
N ILE A 367 18.96 16.07 14.36
CA ILE A 367 20.03 15.19 14.82
C ILE A 367 19.54 13.93 15.53
N GLU A 368 18.36 13.98 16.18
CA GLU A 368 17.75 12.82 16.85
C GLU A 368 17.30 11.78 15.82
N CYS A 369 16.67 12.23 14.73
CA CYS A 369 16.28 11.38 13.61
C CYS A 369 17.50 10.73 12.95
N PHE A 370 18.57 11.51 12.70
CA PHE A 370 19.81 10.96 12.13
C PHE A 370 20.48 9.93 13.03
N SER A 371 20.50 10.18 14.35
CA SER A 371 21.02 9.22 15.33
C SER A 371 20.21 7.92 15.34
N PHE A 372 18.88 8.02 15.24
CA PHE A 372 18.01 6.85 15.10
C PHE A 372 18.28 6.09 13.79
N LEU A 373 18.40 6.80 12.66
CA LEU A 373 18.66 6.19 11.35
C LEU A 373 20.00 5.45 11.33
N ASN A 374 21.05 6.02 11.92
CA ASN A 374 22.36 5.36 12.01
C ASN A 374 22.28 4.01 12.73
N ARG A 375 21.56 3.95 13.85
CA ARG A 375 21.35 2.69 14.58
C ARG A 375 20.45 1.71 13.82
N ALA A 376 19.40 2.21 13.17
CA ALA A 376 18.45 1.38 12.45
C ALA A 376 19.06 0.75 11.18
N LEU A 377 20.01 1.44 10.54
CA LEU A 377 20.75 0.92 9.39
C LEU A 377 21.70 -0.24 9.76
N GLU A 378 22.16 -0.32 11.01
CA GLU A 378 23.05 -1.41 11.47
C GLU A 378 22.34 -2.76 11.58
N ASP A 379 21.01 -2.81 11.48
CA ASP A 379 20.24 -4.05 11.44
C ASP A 379 20.41 -4.74 10.08
N ASP A 380 20.75 -6.04 10.08
CA ASP A 380 20.90 -6.86 8.87
C ASP A 380 19.62 -6.88 8.01
N MET A 381 18.47 -6.68 8.65
CA MET A 381 17.14 -6.70 8.00
C MET A 381 16.65 -5.29 7.66
N ALA A 382 17.49 -4.27 7.76
CA ALA A 382 17.13 -2.90 7.40
C ALA A 382 16.81 -2.80 5.90
N PRO A 383 15.74 -2.07 5.53
CA PRO A 383 15.45 -1.76 4.13
C PRO A 383 16.53 -0.84 3.57
N VAL A 384 16.67 -0.80 2.25
CA VAL A 384 17.59 0.15 1.62
C VAL A 384 17.01 1.55 1.74
N VAL A 385 17.74 2.43 2.43
CA VAL A 385 17.33 3.81 2.67
C VAL A 385 17.88 4.71 1.58
N ILE A 386 16.98 5.38 0.86
CA ILE A 386 17.31 6.36 -0.16
C ILE A 386 16.84 7.72 0.31
N VAL A 387 17.75 8.67 0.44
CA VAL A 387 17.46 10.02 0.90
C VAL A 387 17.68 11.00 -0.24
N ALA A 388 16.84 12.04 -0.33
CA ALA A 388 17.02 13.12 -1.32
C ALA A 388 17.20 14.47 -0.64
N THR A 389 18.08 15.29 -1.22
CA THR A 389 18.29 16.67 -0.79
C THR A 389 18.45 17.61 -1.98
N ASN A 390 17.90 18.80 -1.84
CA ASN A 390 18.11 19.92 -2.75
C ASN A 390 19.03 21.01 -2.16
N ARG A 391 19.49 20.86 -0.90
CA ARG A 391 20.35 21.83 -0.23
C ARG A 391 21.83 21.44 -0.33
N GLY A 392 22.67 22.46 -0.54
CA GLY A 392 24.13 22.33 -0.63
C GLY A 392 24.80 22.27 0.74
N ILE A 393 24.94 23.41 1.41
CA ILE A 393 25.42 23.49 2.79
C ILE A 393 24.29 24.09 3.62
N THR A 394 23.88 23.40 4.68
CA THR A 394 22.80 23.86 5.56
C THR A 394 23.05 23.39 6.98
N ARG A 395 22.38 24.07 7.92
CA ARG A 395 22.46 23.75 9.34
C ARG A 395 21.75 22.43 9.61
N ILE A 396 22.35 21.58 10.44
CA ILE A 396 21.68 20.38 10.95
C ILE A 396 20.68 20.83 12.02
N ARG A 397 19.40 20.54 11.82
CA ARG A 397 18.35 20.94 12.77
C ARG A 397 18.60 20.32 14.14
N GLY A 398 18.41 21.11 15.20
CA GLY A 398 18.74 20.74 16.58
C GLY A 398 20.19 21.01 17.00
N THR A 399 21.09 21.38 16.07
CA THR A 399 22.48 21.76 16.39
C THR A 399 22.78 23.17 15.88
N GLN A 400 23.94 23.77 16.18
CA GLN A 400 24.41 25.02 15.56
C GLN A 400 25.34 24.79 14.36
N ASN A 401 25.63 23.53 14.02
CA ASN A 401 26.67 23.18 13.07
C ASN A 401 26.13 23.18 11.64
N MET A 402 26.92 23.72 10.72
CA MET A 402 26.70 23.64 9.28
C MET A 402 27.33 22.35 8.74
N SER A 403 26.64 21.67 7.84
CA SER A 403 27.14 20.46 7.18
C SER A 403 26.76 20.43 5.71
N PRO A 404 27.51 19.69 4.87
CA PRO A 404 27.04 19.35 3.54
C PRO A 404 25.69 18.63 3.64
N HIS A 405 24.74 19.05 2.82
CA HIS A 405 23.40 18.50 2.69
C HIS A 405 22.52 18.57 3.94
N GLY A 406 23.00 19.15 5.04
CA GLY A 406 22.29 19.14 6.33
C GLY A 406 22.35 17.79 7.03
N ILE A 407 23.30 16.94 6.67
CA ILE A 407 23.47 15.60 7.20
C ILE A 407 24.73 15.57 8.08
N PRO A 408 24.67 14.96 9.27
CA PRO A 408 25.84 14.72 10.11
C PRO A 408 26.95 13.97 9.36
N ILE A 409 28.21 14.36 9.57
CA ILE A 409 29.37 13.85 8.81
C ILE A 409 29.52 12.34 8.97
N ASP A 410 29.26 11.82 10.18
CA ASP A 410 29.26 10.40 10.52
C ASP A 410 28.27 9.58 9.68
N MET A 411 27.10 10.13 9.37
CA MET A 411 26.14 9.48 8.49
C MET A 411 26.51 9.67 7.01
N LEU A 412 27.02 10.84 6.64
CA LEU A 412 27.42 11.14 5.27
C LEU A 412 28.54 10.22 4.79
N ASP A 413 29.49 9.87 5.67
CA ASP A 413 30.58 8.92 5.38
C ASP A 413 30.07 7.49 5.10
N ARG A 414 28.89 7.13 5.62
CA ARG A 414 28.22 5.83 5.37
C ARG A 414 27.35 5.85 4.11
N MET A 415 27.19 7.01 3.46
CA MET A 415 26.27 7.18 2.32
C MET A 415 26.97 7.12 0.97
N ILE A 416 26.29 6.49 0.00
CA ILE A 416 26.67 6.57 -1.42
C ILE A 416 25.96 7.76 -2.05
N ILE A 417 26.70 8.74 -2.57
CA ILE A 417 26.14 9.96 -3.15
C ILE A 417 25.98 9.84 -4.67
N ILE A 418 24.74 9.89 -5.14
CA ILE A 418 24.37 10.02 -6.56
C ILE A 418 24.05 11.49 -6.84
N LYS A 419 24.87 12.14 -7.66
CA LYS A 419 24.61 13.50 -8.11
C LYS A 419 23.74 13.56 -9.37
N THR A 420 22.73 14.42 -9.37
CA THR A 420 21.96 14.78 -10.57
C THR A 420 22.50 16.06 -11.19
N VAL A 421 22.27 16.23 -12.49
CA VAL A 421 22.70 17.43 -13.25
C VAL A 421 21.49 18.24 -13.74
N PRO A 422 21.60 19.55 -13.98
CA PRO A 422 20.53 20.30 -14.65
C PRO A 422 20.24 19.74 -16.04
N TYR A 423 18.96 19.72 -16.43
CA TYR A 423 18.54 19.26 -17.74
C TYR A 423 18.90 20.26 -18.84
N GLN A 424 19.21 19.75 -20.03
CA GLN A 424 19.38 20.56 -21.24
C GLN A 424 18.02 20.90 -21.87
N GLU A 425 17.95 21.95 -22.68
CA GLU A 425 16.72 22.38 -23.37
C GLU A 425 16.06 21.24 -24.18
N LYS A 426 16.88 20.42 -24.87
CA LYS A 426 16.39 19.24 -25.61
C LYS A 426 15.74 18.20 -24.71
N GLU A 427 16.31 17.98 -23.52
CA GLU A 427 15.76 17.05 -22.54
C GLU A 427 14.47 17.60 -21.92
N ILE A 428 14.41 18.90 -21.64
CA ILE A 428 13.20 19.57 -21.14
C ILE A 428 12.06 19.43 -22.15
N LYS A 429 12.32 19.68 -23.44
CA LYS A 429 11.31 19.52 -24.50
C LYS A 429 10.73 18.11 -24.54
N GLU A 430 11.60 17.11 -24.47
CA GLU A 430 11.20 15.70 -24.47
C GLU A 430 10.41 15.32 -23.22
N ILE A 431 10.82 15.82 -22.04
CA ILE A 431 10.08 15.61 -20.79
C ILE A 431 8.67 16.20 -20.90
N LEU A 432 8.55 17.45 -21.37
CA LEU A 432 7.25 18.11 -21.55
C LEU A 432 6.38 17.36 -22.55
N LYS A 433 6.96 16.82 -23.63
CA LYS A 433 6.25 15.99 -24.59
C LYS A 433 5.66 14.73 -23.95
N ILE A 434 6.46 13.98 -23.20
CA ILE A 434 5.98 12.80 -22.46
C ILE A 434 4.88 13.17 -21.47
N ARG A 435 4.93 14.37 -20.87
CA ARG A 435 3.85 14.84 -19.99
C ARG A 435 2.57 15.18 -20.72
N CYS A 436 2.66 15.78 -21.90
CA CYS A 436 1.49 15.98 -22.74
C CYS A 436 0.86 14.63 -23.12
N GLU A 437 1.66 13.61 -23.43
CA GLU A 437 1.18 12.26 -23.73
C GLU A 437 0.52 11.59 -22.51
N GLU A 438 1.12 11.72 -21.31
CA GLU A 438 0.56 11.15 -20.07
C GLU A 438 -0.73 11.84 -19.62
N GLU A 439 -0.86 13.15 -19.87
CA GLU A 439 -2.07 13.93 -19.56
C GLU A 439 -3.11 13.91 -20.69
N ASP A 440 -2.92 13.10 -21.74
CA ASP A 440 -3.78 13.06 -22.94
C ASP A 440 -4.05 14.46 -23.55
N CYS A 441 -3.02 15.31 -23.55
CA CYS A 441 -3.08 16.68 -24.04
C CYS A 441 -2.43 16.80 -25.43
N GLU A 442 -3.21 17.18 -26.44
CA GLU A 442 -2.68 17.51 -27.77
C GLU A 442 -2.09 18.91 -27.78
N ILE A 443 -0.77 19.06 -28.02
CA ILE A 443 -0.09 20.36 -28.10
C ILE A 443 0.50 20.59 -29.49
N GLN A 444 0.41 21.82 -29.99
CA GLN A 444 1.07 22.21 -31.23
C GLN A 444 2.59 22.31 -31.02
N ASP A 445 3.39 21.86 -31.98
CA ASP A 445 4.87 21.86 -31.87
C ASP A 445 5.47 23.23 -31.55
N GLU A 446 4.89 24.29 -32.12
CA GLU A 446 5.32 25.67 -31.85
C GLU A 446 5.00 26.10 -30.41
N ALA A 447 3.84 25.70 -29.89
CA ALA A 447 3.46 25.95 -28.50
C ALA A 447 4.36 25.18 -27.52
N LEU A 448 4.75 23.95 -27.87
CA LEU A 448 5.70 23.16 -27.10
C LEU A 448 7.08 23.82 -27.04
N VAL A 449 7.55 24.44 -28.14
CA VAL A 449 8.81 25.21 -28.15
C VAL A 449 8.73 26.42 -27.22
N VAL A 450 7.61 27.17 -27.24
CA VAL A 450 7.40 28.30 -26.31
C VAL A 450 7.39 27.82 -24.86
N LEU A 451 6.68 26.73 -24.57
CA LEU A 451 6.62 26.14 -23.24
C LEU A 451 8.00 25.65 -22.76
N THR A 452 8.80 25.09 -23.67
CA THR A 452 10.18 24.67 -23.38
C THR A 452 11.03 25.85 -22.95
N LYS A 453 10.95 26.99 -23.65
CA LYS A 453 11.66 28.22 -23.27
C LYS A 453 11.24 28.71 -21.89
N ILE A 454 9.93 28.71 -21.59
CA ILE A 454 9.42 29.04 -20.25
C ILE A 454 10.02 28.09 -19.21
N GLY A 455 10.08 26.78 -19.48
CA GLY A 455 10.67 25.79 -18.57
C GLY A 455 12.16 25.96 -18.30
N VAL A 456 12.92 26.50 -19.28
CA VAL A 456 14.34 26.84 -19.12
C VAL A 456 14.53 28.11 -18.29
N GLU A 457 13.72 29.14 -18.54
CA GLU A 457 13.82 30.43 -17.84
C GLU A 457 13.30 30.39 -16.40
N THR A 458 12.31 29.53 -16.13
CA THR A 458 11.63 29.44 -14.82
C THR A 458 11.95 28.12 -14.12
N SER A 459 11.04 27.13 -14.18
CA SER A 459 11.26 25.79 -13.67
C SER A 459 10.44 24.76 -14.44
N LEU A 460 10.96 23.53 -14.50
CA LEU A 460 10.26 22.40 -15.11
C LEU A 460 8.90 22.12 -14.44
N ARG A 461 8.81 22.30 -13.11
CA ARG A 461 7.57 22.10 -12.36
C ARG A 461 6.48 23.09 -12.79
N TYR A 462 6.85 24.36 -12.93
CA TYR A 462 5.93 25.40 -13.40
C TYR A 462 5.49 25.12 -14.83
N ALA A 463 6.41 24.76 -15.73
CA ALA A 463 6.08 24.42 -17.11
C ALA A 463 5.12 23.22 -17.23
N ILE A 464 5.27 22.19 -16.39
CA ILE A 464 4.34 21.04 -16.35
C ILE A 464 2.94 21.49 -15.91
N GLN A 465 2.83 22.30 -14.86
CA GLN A 465 1.53 22.82 -14.39
C GLN A 465 0.83 23.67 -15.47
N LEU A 466 1.60 24.41 -16.27
CA LEU A 466 1.07 25.17 -17.39
C LEU A 466 0.44 24.28 -18.47
N ILE A 467 0.87 23.02 -18.65
CA ILE A 467 0.26 22.08 -19.63
C ILE A 467 -1.21 21.88 -19.27
N THR A 468 -1.49 21.45 -18.05
CA THR A 468 -2.85 21.17 -17.57
C THR A 468 -3.73 22.43 -17.66
N LEU A 469 -3.19 23.58 -17.25
CA LEU A 469 -3.90 24.85 -17.31
C LEU A 469 -4.17 25.32 -18.75
N ALA A 470 -3.20 25.15 -19.66
CA ALA A 470 -3.36 25.50 -21.07
C ALA A 470 -4.38 24.59 -21.77
N ASN A 471 -4.42 23.30 -21.40
CA ASN A 471 -5.46 22.38 -21.85
C ASN A 471 -6.86 22.86 -21.43
N LEU A 472 -7.03 23.27 -20.17
CA LEU A 472 -8.32 23.82 -19.70
C LEU A 472 -8.75 25.08 -20.46
N VAL A 473 -7.79 25.94 -20.83
CA VAL A 473 -8.07 27.13 -21.66
C VAL A 473 -8.47 26.75 -23.08
N ALA A 474 -7.80 25.76 -23.69
CA ALA A 474 -8.14 25.25 -25.01
C ALA A 474 -9.54 24.62 -25.04
N ILE A 475 -9.86 23.78 -24.06
CA ILE A 475 -11.19 23.18 -23.86
C ILE A 475 -12.26 24.27 -23.71
N LYS A 476 -11.96 25.35 -22.96
CA LYS A 476 -12.88 26.48 -22.81
C LYS A 476 -13.13 27.22 -24.15
N ARG A 477 -12.15 27.26 -25.05
CA ARG A 477 -12.32 27.76 -26.43
C ARG A 477 -13.04 26.75 -27.34
N LYS A 478 -13.29 25.53 -26.87
CA LYS A 478 -13.81 24.38 -27.63
C LYS A 478 -12.82 23.85 -28.67
N GLU A 479 -11.52 24.07 -28.45
CA GLU A 479 -10.45 23.46 -29.22
C GLU A 479 -9.88 22.25 -28.45
N LYS A 480 -9.43 21.23 -29.18
CA LYS A 480 -8.75 20.06 -28.58
C LYS A 480 -7.24 20.27 -28.46
N GLN A 481 -6.66 21.04 -29.37
CA GLN A 481 -5.21 21.26 -29.44
C GLN A 481 -4.82 22.56 -28.72
N ILE A 482 -3.77 22.48 -27.89
CA ILE A 482 -3.15 23.63 -27.21
C ILE A 482 -2.32 24.44 -28.21
N THR A 483 -2.61 25.73 -28.30
CA THR A 483 -1.94 26.68 -29.19
C THR A 483 -1.13 27.72 -28.41
N ILE A 484 -0.28 28.49 -29.12
CA ILE A 484 0.55 29.54 -28.49
C ILE A 484 -0.28 30.57 -27.69
N PRO A 485 -1.43 31.08 -28.17
CA PRO A 485 -2.27 31.99 -27.40
C PRO A 485 -2.71 31.42 -26.05
N ASP A 486 -2.93 30.10 -25.95
CA ASP A 486 -3.36 29.46 -24.71
C ASP A 486 -2.23 29.48 -23.68
N VAL A 487 -1.03 29.07 -24.09
CA VAL A 487 0.17 29.11 -23.24
C VAL A 487 0.47 30.55 -22.77
N LYS A 488 0.40 31.53 -23.68
CA LYS A 488 0.60 32.95 -23.33
C LYS A 488 -0.44 33.45 -22.33
N LYS A 489 -1.70 33.10 -22.53
CA LYS A 489 -2.80 33.50 -21.63
C LYS A 489 -2.60 32.92 -20.23
N VAL A 490 -2.24 31.64 -20.13
CA VAL A 490 -1.97 31.01 -18.83
C VAL A 490 -0.74 31.64 -18.17
N TYR A 491 0.34 31.87 -18.92
CA TYR A 491 1.56 32.52 -18.40
C TYR A 491 1.32 33.94 -17.89
N GLN A 492 0.34 34.67 -18.44
CA GLN A 492 -0.09 35.99 -17.95
C GLN A 492 -0.92 35.88 -16.66
N LEU A 493 -1.78 34.87 -16.55
CA LEU A 493 -2.66 34.69 -15.39
C LEU A 493 -1.93 34.13 -14.18
N PHE A 494 -0.99 33.21 -14.40
CA PHE A 494 -0.25 32.54 -13.34
C PHE A 494 1.20 32.98 -13.37
N ILE A 495 1.66 33.59 -12.28
CA ILE A 495 3.05 34.05 -12.12
C ILE A 495 3.93 32.92 -11.59
N ASP A 496 5.19 32.87 -12.03
CA ASP A 496 6.21 31.99 -11.43
C ASP A 496 6.83 32.63 -10.18
N GLU A 497 7.64 31.86 -9.46
CA GLU A 497 8.30 32.29 -8.22
C GLU A 497 9.14 33.56 -8.40
N GLN A 498 9.93 33.67 -9.49
CA GLN A 498 10.82 34.82 -9.67
C GLN A 498 10.02 36.09 -10.00
N ARG A 499 8.99 35.99 -10.84
CA ARG A 499 8.07 37.11 -11.09
C ARG A 499 7.29 37.50 -9.84
N SER A 500 6.86 36.52 -9.04
CA SER A 500 6.18 36.77 -7.77
C SER A 500 7.08 37.49 -6.77
N GLN A 501 8.36 37.10 -6.65
CA GLN A 501 9.31 37.79 -5.77
C GLN A 501 9.56 39.24 -6.21
N LYS A 502 9.64 39.49 -7.52
CA LYS A 502 9.77 40.86 -8.05
C LYS A 502 8.53 41.70 -7.74
N PHE A 503 7.35 41.15 -7.99
CA PHE A 503 6.08 41.80 -7.65
C PHE A 503 6.00 42.13 -6.15
N LEU A 504 6.36 41.19 -5.27
CA LEU A 504 6.36 41.43 -3.82
C LEU A 504 7.33 42.54 -3.39
N LYS A 505 8.48 42.67 -4.06
CA LYS A 505 9.45 43.74 -3.80
C LYS A 505 9.02 45.10 -4.35
N GLU A 506 8.35 45.11 -5.50
CA GLU A 506 7.85 46.36 -6.11
C GLU A 506 6.72 46.99 -5.28
N TYR A 507 5.92 46.16 -4.62
CA TYR A 507 4.79 46.57 -3.78
C TYR A 507 5.05 46.34 -2.29
N GLU A 508 6.32 46.29 -1.88
CA GLU A 508 6.74 45.99 -0.50
C GLU A 508 6.04 46.91 0.51
N ASP A 509 5.95 48.22 0.21
CA ASP A 509 5.31 49.23 1.07
C ASP A 509 3.79 49.03 1.24
N GLU A 510 3.14 48.31 0.33
CA GLU A 510 1.71 48.00 0.41
C GLU A 510 1.44 46.69 1.15
N PHE A 511 2.47 45.85 1.33
CA PHE A 511 2.37 44.59 2.06
C PHE A 511 2.61 44.80 3.55
N MET A 512 1.73 44.23 4.37
CA MET A 512 1.96 44.18 5.81
C MET A 512 3.03 43.12 6.10
N PHE A 513 4.24 43.58 6.42
CA PHE A 513 5.24 42.74 7.08
C PHE A 513 5.04 42.84 8.60
N ASP A 514 5.13 41.71 9.29
CA ASP A 514 5.29 41.70 10.75
C ASP A 514 6.72 42.18 11.03
N GLU A 515 6.91 43.45 11.37
CA GLU A 515 8.19 44.02 11.78
C GLU A 515 8.64 43.41 13.12
N GLY A 516 9.07 42.15 13.08
CA GLY A 516 9.69 41.42 14.18
C GLY A 516 11.21 41.42 14.06
N THR A 517 11.84 42.53 14.46
CA THR A 517 13.24 42.64 14.90
C THR A 517 14.31 41.91 14.08
N ASP A 518 14.96 42.61 13.15
CA ASP A 518 16.40 42.46 12.91
C ASP A 518 17.04 43.85 13.00
N THR A 519 17.47 44.19 14.21
CA THR A 519 18.46 45.25 14.40
C THR A 519 19.72 44.78 13.69
N MET A 520 19.96 45.36 12.51
CA MET A 520 21.25 45.26 11.85
C MET A 520 22.32 45.74 12.83
N MET A 521 23.10 44.80 13.36
CA MET A 521 24.41 45.12 13.91
C MET A 521 25.27 45.58 12.73
N GLU A 522 25.25 46.88 12.47
CA GLU A 522 26.33 47.54 11.76
C GLU A 522 27.59 47.38 12.62
N THR A 523 28.46 46.45 12.24
CA THR A 523 29.84 46.43 12.70
C THR A 523 30.55 47.64 12.09
N SER A 524 30.88 48.60 12.95
CA SER A 524 31.87 49.65 12.71
C SER A 524 33.28 49.08 12.56
#